data_AF-A0A5K1K0B7-F1
#
_entry.id   AF-A0A5K1K0B7-F1
#
_cell.length_a   1.000
_cell.length_b   1.000
_cell.length_c   1.000
_cell.angle_alpha   90.00
_cell.angle_beta   90.00
_cell.angle_gamma   90.00
#
_symmetry.space_group_name_H-M   'P 1'
#
loop_
_entity.id
_entity.type
_entity.pdbx_description
1 polymer ?
#
loop_
_entity_poly.entity_id
_entity_poly.type
_entity_poly.pdbx_seq_one_letter_code
_entity_poly.pdbx_strand_id
1 'polypeptide(L)'
;MMDSHIHHLKQKQAAAGVMITASHNPKQDNGYKVYWENAVQIIEPHDKGISLSIRENLEPRPLNLDSLASSPLLKKYDNFAYLEYVASLSASRSLNAQTVLKFVNTSMHGVSDAPMSKAFQSFGFAPYIPVSAQQQPDPDFPTVKFPNPEEK
;
A
#
# COMPACT_ATOMS: atom_id res chain seq x y z
N MET A 1 -3.57 1.33 2.52
CA MET A 1 -2.94 1.10 1.20
C MET A 1 -2.98 -0.36 0.79
N MET A 2 -2.76 -1.31 1.71
CA MET A 2 -2.84 -2.74 1.42
C MET A 2 -4.21 -3.14 0.85
N ASP A 3 -5.29 -2.68 1.47
CA ASP A 3 -6.66 -3.07 1.07
C ASP A 3 -7.09 -2.50 -0.29
N SER A 4 -6.58 -1.32 -0.68
CA SER A 4 -6.94 -0.73 -1.98
C SER A 4 -6.28 -1.47 -3.15
N HIS A 5 -5.05 -1.97 -2.97
CA HIS A 5 -4.37 -2.80 -3.98
C HIS A 5 -4.99 -4.20 -4.06
N ILE A 6 -5.39 -4.75 -2.92
CA ILE A 6 -6.12 -6.02 -2.84
C ILE A 6 -7.49 -5.91 -3.53
N HIS A 7 -8.21 -4.79 -3.33
CA HIS A 7 -9.48 -4.55 -4.02
C HIS A 7 -9.33 -4.50 -5.54
N HIS A 8 -8.26 -3.88 -6.05
CA HIS A 8 -7.96 -3.85 -7.49
C HIS A 8 -7.78 -5.24 -8.08
N LEU A 9 -7.19 -6.17 -7.32
CA LEU A 9 -7.04 -7.55 -7.75
C LEU A 9 -8.40 -8.18 -8.11
N LYS A 10 -9.39 -8.03 -7.22
CA LYS A 10 -10.74 -8.55 -7.45
C LYS A 10 -11.45 -7.80 -8.57
N GLN A 11 -11.35 -6.47 -8.60
CA GLN A 11 -12.02 -5.64 -9.61
C GLN A 11 -11.52 -5.96 -11.03
N LYS A 12 -10.24 -6.31 -11.18
CA LYS A 12 -9.62 -6.64 -12.47
C LYS A 12 -9.60 -8.14 -12.76
N GLN A 13 -10.10 -8.98 -11.85
CA GLN A 13 -10.01 -10.44 -11.94
C GLN A 13 -8.58 -10.90 -12.24
N ALA A 14 -7.60 -10.26 -11.56
CA ALA A 14 -6.20 -10.57 -11.75
C ALA A 14 -5.85 -11.89 -11.06
N ALA A 15 -4.92 -12.66 -11.65
CA ALA A 15 -4.50 -13.96 -11.13
C ALA A 15 -3.71 -13.85 -9.82
N ALA A 16 -2.90 -12.80 -9.67
CA ALA A 16 -2.12 -12.52 -8.48
C ALA A 16 -1.73 -11.04 -8.39
N GLY A 17 -1.41 -10.60 -7.17
CA GLY A 17 -0.93 -9.26 -6.87
C GLY A 17 0.37 -9.33 -6.10
N VAL A 18 1.35 -8.51 -6.48
CA VAL A 18 2.63 -8.41 -5.79
C VAL A 18 2.76 -7.02 -5.20
N MET A 19 3.03 -6.96 -3.91
CA MET A 19 3.31 -5.72 -3.19
C MET A 19 4.78 -5.73 -2.78
N ILE A 20 5.53 -4.74 -3.25
CA ILE A 20 6.94 -4.55 -2.86
C ILE A 20 6.97 -3.76 -1.55
N THR A 21 7.29 -4.43 -0.44
CA THR A 21 7.33 -3.84 0.90
C THR A 21 8.02 -4.81 1.87
N ALA A 22 8.83 -4.26 2.77
CA ALA A 22 9.35 -4.97 3.95
C ALA A 22 8.54 -4.63 5.22
N SER A 23 7.30 -4.13 5.06
CA SER A 23 6.44 -3.72 6.16
C SER A 23 7.05 -2.59 7.00
N HIS A 24 7.56 -2.90 8.18
CA HIS A 24 8.17 -1.95 9.13
C HIS A 24 9.66 -2.24 9.36
N ASN A 25 10.26 -3.15 8.59
CA ASN A 25 11.67 -3.51 8.72
C ASN A 25 12.61 -2.31 8.51
N PRO A 26 13.89 -2.42 8.92
CA PRO A 26 14.88 -1.39 8.65
C PRO A 26 15.02 -1.12 7.15
N LYS A 27 15.50 0.07 6.79
CA LYS A 27 15.63 0.51 5.39
C LYS A 27 16.53 -0.37 4.51
N GLN A 28 17.40 -1.18 5.12
CA GLN A 28 18.29 -2.10 4.42
C GLN A 28 17.57 -3.36 3.93
N ASP A 29 16.41 -3.67 4.52
CA ASP A 29 15.65 -4.87 4.18
C ASP A 29 14.72 -4.61 2.99
N ASN A 30 14.69 -5.59 2.08
CA ASN A 30 13.72 -5.64 1.00
C ASN A 30 12.74 -6.78 1.25
N GLY A 31 11.53 -6.64 0.71
CA GLY A 31 10.51 -7.65 0.85
C GLY A 31 9.42 -7.53 -0.21
N TYR A 32 8.66 -8.60 -0.36
CA TYR A 32 7.45 -8.60 -1.14
C TYR A 32 6.38 -9.44 -0.44
N LYS A 33 5.12 -9.08 -0.70
CA LYS A 33 3.94 -9.86 -0.30
C LYS A 33 3.20 -10.25 -1.57
N VAL A 34 2.77 -11.51 -1.66
CA VAL A 34 1.96 -12.01 -2.79
C VAL A 34 0.55 -12.29 -2.32
N TYR A 35 -0.42 -11.85 -3.10
CA TYR A 35 -1.84 -12.11 -2.93
C TYR A 35 -2.33 -12.92 -4.11
N TRP A 36 -3.11 -13.97 -3.84
CA TRP A 36 -3.71 -14.79 -4.89
C TRP A 36 -5.03 -14.20 -5.40
N GLU A 37 -5.64 -14.76 -6.44
CA GLU A 37 -6.87 -14.27 -7.09
C GLU A 37 -8.07 -14.02 -6.14
N ASN A 38 -8.04 -14.64 -4.96
CA ASN A 38 -9.01 -14.44 -3.89
C ASN A 38 -8.74 -13.18 -3.04
N ALA A 39 -7.74 -12.37 -3.37
CA ALA A 39 -7.32 -11.18 -2.65
C ALA A 39 -6.74 -11.45 -1.24
N VAL A 40 -6.39 -12.69 -0.94
CA VAL A 40 -5.76 -13.06 0.33
C VAL A 40 -4.27 -13.33 0.10
N GLN A 41 -3.45 -13.04 1.11
CA GLN A 41 -2.03 -13.37 1.06
C GLN A 41 -1.86 -14.88 0.85
N ILE A 42 -0.88 -15.27 0.04
CA ILE A 42 -0.64 -16.67 -0.29
C ILE A 42 -0.40 -17.53 0.96
N ILE A 43 -0.95 -18.74 0.91
CA ILE A 43 -0.74 -19.83 1.87
C ILE A 43 -0.50 -21.14 1.09
N GLU A 44 -0.30 -22.24 1.80
CA GLU A 44 -0.21 -23.57 1.18
C GLU A 44 -1.39 -23.86 0.23
N PRO A 45 -1.16 -24.42 -0.98
CA PRO A 45 0.12 -24.90 -1.54
C PRO A 45 0.93 -23.87 -2.34
N HIS A 46 0.43 -22.66 -2.54
CA HIS A 46 1.01 -21.67 -3.46
C HIS A 46 2.38 -21.18 -2.98
N ASP A 47 2.55 -20.98 -1.67
CA ASP A 47 3.82 -20.60 -1.04
C ASP A 47 4.95 -21.60 -1.33
N LYS A 48 4.67 -22.90 -1.21
CA LYS A 48 5.63 -23.98 -1.49
C LYS A 48 6.02 -23.99 -2.95
N GLY A 49 5.04 -23.86 -3.85
CA GLY A 49 5.27 -23.80 -5.31
C GLY A 49 6.12 -22.60 -5.71
N ILE A 50 5.81 -21.41 -5.19
CA ILE A 50 6.61 -20.19 -5.42
C ILE A 50 8.02 -20.35 -4.86
N SER A 51 8.16 -20.87 -3.63
CA SER A 51 9.48 -21.07 -3.01
C SER A 51 10.34 -22.07 -3.79
N LEU A 52 9.76 -23.16 -4.28
CA LEU A 52 10.45 -24.11 -5.14
C LEU A 52 10.88 -23.45 -6.45
N SER A 53 9.98 -22.71 -7.09
CA SER A 53 10.26 -22.02 -8.36
C SER A 53 11.41 -21.02 -8.23
N ILE A 54 11.49 -20.29 -7.11
CA ILE A 54 12.61 -19.39 -6.80
C ILE A 54 13.91 -20.17 -6.67
N ARG A 55 13.91 -21.28 -5.89
CA ARG A 55 15.12 -22.11 -5.69
C ARG A 55 15.65 -22.72 -6.99
N GLU A 56 14.76 -23.02 -7.93
CA GLU A 56 15.14 -23.54 -9.25
C GLU A 56 15.63 -22.44 -10.22
N ASN A 57 15.38 -21.16 -9.90
CA ASN A 57 15.68 -20.03 -10.79
C ASN A 57 16.40 -18.90 -10.02
N LEU A 58 17.55 -19.22 -9.42
CA LEU A 58 18.31 -18.27 -8.58
C LEU A 58 18.98 -17.13 -9.37
N GLU A 59 19.23 -17.34 -10.66
CA GLU A 59 19.84 -16.33 -11.53
C GLU A 59 18.75 -15.42 -12.12
N PRO A 60 18.72 -14.12 -11.77
CA PRO A 60 17.77 -13.18 -12.34
C PRO A 60 18.00 -13.05 -13.84
N ARG A 61 16.92 -13.12 -14.61
CA ARG A 61 17.00 -12.82 -16.05
C ARG A 61 17.25 -11.33 -16.26
N PRO A 62 18.13 -10.94 -17.18
CA PRO A 62 18.34 -9.53 -17.50
C PRO A 62 17.03 -8.91 -17.99
N LEU A 63 16.69 -7.75 -17.45
CA LEU A 63 15.45 -7.04 -17.75
C LEU A 63 15.78 -5.65 -18.31
N ASN A 64 15.30 -5.36 -19.53
CA ASN A 64 15.41 -4.03 -20.11
C ASN A 64 14.20 -3.19 -19.67
N LEU A 65 14.42 -2.23 -18.77
CA LEU A 65 13.37 -1.38 -18.21
C LEU A 65 12.78 -0.40 -19.23
N ASP A 66 13.56 0.08 -20.20
CA ASP A 66 13.09 1.03 -21.22
C ASP A 66 11.97 0.41 -22.06
N SER A 67 12.12 -0.87 -22.41
CA SER A 67 11.09 -1.61 -23.15
C SER A 67 9.79 -1.80 -22.35
N LEU A 68 9.89 -1.90 -21.02
CA LEU A 68 8.73 -2.06 -20.13
C LEU A 68 7.92 -0.78 -19.99
N ALA A 69 8.60 0.38 -19.96
CA ALA A 69 7.92 1.68 -19.85
C ALA A 69 6.95 1.93 -21.01
N SER A 70 7.26 1.40 -22.19
CA SER A 70 6.40 1.47 -23.39
C SER A 70 5.42 0.30 -23.55
N SER A 71 5.47 -0.71 -22.67
CA SER A 71 4.66 -1.92 -22.84
C SER A 71 3.16 -1.62 -22.67
N PRO A 72 2.28 -2.13 -23.55
CA PRO A 72 0.82 -1.99 -23.37
C PRO A 72 0.30 -2.74 -22.13
N LEU A 73 1.13 -3.61 -21.54
CA LEU A 73 0.84 -4.30 -20.28
C LEU A 73 1.05 -3.39 -19.06
N LEU A 74 1.86 -2.34 -19.17
CA LEU A 74 2.08 -1.39 -18.10
C LEU A 74 0.92 -0.39 -18.04
N LYS A 75 0.01 -0.61 -17.10
CA LYS A 75 -1.13 0.27 -16.82
C LYS A 75 -1.00 0.86 -15.43
N LYS A 76 -1.12 2.19 -15.33
CA LYS A 76 -1.20 2.89 -14.06
C LYS A 76 -2.67 3.05 -13.66
N TYR A 77 -2.97 2.76 -12.40
CA TYR A 77 -4.31 2.90 -11.84
C TYR A 77 -4.28 3.91 -10.70
N ASP A 78 -5.34 4.71 -10.62
CA ASP A 78 -5.61 5.50 -9.44
C ASP A 78 -6.23 4.59 -8.37
N ASN A 79 -5.50 4.39 -7.27
CA ASN A 79 -5.82 3.38 -6.28
C ASN A 79 -6.84 3.85 -5.22
N PHE A 80 -7.55 4.95 -5.47
CA PHE A 80 -8.47 5.54 -4.49
C PHE A 80 -9.95 5.19 -4.69
N ALA A 81 -10.33 4.51 -5.77
CA ALA A 81 -11.72 4.06 -5.99
C ALA A 81 -12.24 3.20 -4.82
N TYR A 82 -11.36 2.43 -4.19
CA TYR A 82 -11.68 1.65 -2.99
C TYR A 82 -12.11 2.55 -1.82
N LEU A 83 -11.48 3.70 -1.61
CA LEU A 83 -11.83 4.61 -0.52
C LEU A 83 -13.20 5.23 -0.71
N GLU A 84 -13.57 5.57 -1.95
CA GLU A 84 -14.92 6.05 -2.27
C GLU A 84 -15.96 4.95 -2.06
N TYR A 85 -15.65 3.71 -2.44
CA TYR A 85 -16.52 2.56 -2.15
C TYR A 85 -16.73 2.37 -0.65
N VAL A 86 -15.67 2.32 0.17
CA VAL A 86 -15.81 2.17 1.62
C VAL A 86 -16.55 3.37 2.23
N ALA A 87 -16.29 4.59 1.75
CA ALA A 87 -17.01 5.78 2.20
C ALA A 87 -18.52 5.70 1.91
N SER A 88 -18.93 5.08 0.80
CA SER A 88 -20.34 4.85 0.46
C SER A 88 -21.06 3.90 1.43
N LEU A 89 -20.32 3.06 2.14
CA LEU A 89 -20.86 2.14 3.16
C LEU A 89 -21.02 2.81 4.54
N SER A 90 -20.54 4.05 4.70
CA SER A 90 -20.60 4.76 5.98
C SER A 90 -21.98 5.34 6.27
N ALA A 91 -22.69 4.74 7.23
CA ALA A 91 -24.04 5.18 7.64
C ALA A 91 -24.08 6.58 8.28
N SER A 92 -22.96 7.04 8.85
CA SER A 92 -22.89 8.28 9.65
C SER A 92 -21.93 9.32 9.05
N ARG A 93 -21.66 9.25 7.74
CA ARG A 93 -20.72 10.14 7.06
C ARG A 93 -21.02 11.64 7.26
N SER A 94 -22.30 12.01 7.38
CA SER A 94 -22.73 13.39 7.60
C SER A 94 -22.30 13.98 8.96
N LEU A 95 -22.00 13.13 9.95
CA LEU A 95 -21.52 13.57 11.26
C LEU A 95 -20.02 13.92 11.24
N ASN A 96 -19.27 13.39 10.28
CA ASN A 96 -17.81 13.55 10.22
C ASN A 96 -17.39 15.02 10.07
N ALA A 97 -18.13 15.82 9.31
CA ALA A 97 -17.88 17.25 9.14
C ALA A 97 -18.17 18.07 10.41
N GLN A 98 -18.94 17.53 11.35
CA GLN A 98 -19.35 18.19 12.60
C GLN A 98 -18.43 17.86 13.76
N THR A 99 -17.48 16.93 13.58
CA THR A 99 -16.58 16.54 14.65
C THR A 99 -15.64 17.69 15.03
N VAL A 100 -15.44 17.88 16.34
CA VAL A 100 -14.45 18.83 16.88
C VAL A 100 -13.09 18.16 17.14
N LEU A 101 -13.00 16.84 16.92
CA LEU A 101 -11.77 16.09 17.13
C LEU A 101 -10.72 16.51 16.11
N LYS A 102 -9.49 16.68 16.60
CA LYS A 102 -8.32 16.90 15.77
C LYS A 102 -7.60 15.56 15.58
N PHE A 103 -7.31 15.23 14.33
CA PHE A 103 -6.56 14.04 13.97
C PHE A 103 -5.15 14.46 13.58
N VAL A 104 -4.14 13.81 14.16
CA VAL A 104 -2.74 14.00 13.81
C VAL A 104 -2.25 12.70 13.16
N ASN A 105 -1.55 12.82 12.03
CA ASN A 105 -0.96 11.66 11.36
C ASN A 105 0.52 11.92 11.08
N THR A 106 1.35 10.93 11.44
CA THR A 106 2.70 10.83 10.90
C THR A 106 2.73 9.70 9.89
N SER A 107 3.30 9.97 8.72
CA SER A 107 3.56 8.93 7.72
C SER A 107 4.87 8.20 7.98
N MET A 108 5.67 8.66 8.95
CA MET A 108 7.00 8.14 9.28
C MET A 108 7.87 7.95 8.03
N HIS A 109 7.83 8.89 7.08
CA HIS A 109 8.51 8.78 5.78
C HIS A 109 8.06 7.61 4.88
N GLY A 110 6.97 6.95 5.24
CA GLY A 110 6.29 5.96 4.42
C GLY A 110 5.29 6.60 3.46
N VAL A 111 4.40 5.76 2.95
CA VAL A 111 3.52 6.09 1.82
C VAL A 111 2.07 6.40 2.24
N SER A 112 1.81 6.61 3.53
CA SER A 112 0.43 6.75 4.05
C SER A 112 -0.19 8.13 3.84
N ASP A 113 0.58 9.19 3.55
CA ASP A 113 0.06 10.56 3.45
C ASP A 113 -1.04 10.71 2.38
N ALA A 114 -0.72 10.35 1.13
CA ALA A 114 -1.67 10.43 0.01
C ALA A 114 -2.99 9.65 0.26
N PRO A 115 -2.96 8.35 0.66
CA PRO A 115 -4.20 7.63 0.97
C PRO A 115 -4.93 8.17 2.21
N MET A 116 -4.22 8.70 3.22
CA MET A 116 -4.86 9.35 4.38
C MET A 116 -5.58 10.62 3.97
N SER A 117 -4.93 11.48 3.17
CA SER A 117 -5.55 12.72 2.67
C SER A 117 -6.79 12.42 1.86
N LYS A 118 -6.70 11.41 0.99
CA LYS A 118 -7.85 10.98 0.19
C LYS A 118 -8.95 10.37 1.06
N ALA A 119 -8.61 9.55 2.06
CA ALA A 119 -9.60 8.99 2.98
C ALA A 119 -10.34 10.09 3.76
N PHE A 120 -9.64 11.09 4.30
CA PHE A 120 -10.28 12.21 4.98
C PHE A 120 -11.25 12.96 4.07
N GLN A 121 -10.86 13.21 2.82
CA GLN A 121 -11.73 13.81 1.82
C GLN A 121 -12.95 12.91 1.51
N SER A 122 -12.73 11.63 1.20
CA SER A 122 -13.80 10.68 0.84
C SER A 122 -14.77 10.48 2.00
N PHE A 123 -14.32 10.53 3.26
CA PHE A 123 -15.18 10.39 4.43
C PHE A 123 -15.77 11.72 4.94
N GLY A 124 -15.42 12.86 4.36
CA GLY A 124 -15.99 14.17 4.72
C GLY A 124 -15.48 14.72 6.05
N PHE A 125 -14.27 14.34 6.48
CA PHE A 125 -13.60 14.95 7.62
C PHE A 125 -12.88 16.25 7.22
N ALA A 126 -12.68 17.15 8.17
CA ALA A 126 -11.69 18.21 8.02
C ALA A 126 -10.28 17.60 7.89
N PRO A 127 -9.35 18.18 7.11
CA PRO A 127 -8.00 17.64 6.93
C PRO A 127 -7.32 17.32 8.26
N TYR A 128 -6.64 16.18 8.34
CA TYR A 128 -5.77 15.88 9.48
C TYR A 128 -4.59 16.84 9.53
N ILE A 129 -3.95 16.90 10.69
CA ILE A 129 -2.74 17.65 10.95
C ILE A 129 -1.54 16.73 10.66
N PRO A 130 -0.76 16.96 9.60
CA PRO A 130 0.42 16.16 9.34
C PRO A 130 1.55 16.52 10.32
N VAL A 131 2.33 15.52 10.74
CA VAL A 131 3.66 15.77 11.30
C VAL A 131 4.59 16.13 10.12
N SER A 132 4.74 17.43 9.83
CA SER A 132 5.41 17.91 8.61
C SER A 132 6.80 17.32 8.38
N ALA A 133 7.58 17.10 9.45
CA ALA A 133 8.92 16.51 9.38
C ALA A 133 8.93 15.05 8.88
N GLN A 134 7.79 14.35 8.93
CA GLN A 134 7.64 12.92 8.62
C GLN A 134 6.59 12.64 7.54
N GLN A 135 6.09 13.69 6.88
CA GLN A 135 4.96 13.60 5.98
C GLN A 135 5.33 12.96 4.64
N GLN A 136 6.44 13.40 4.04
CA GLN A 136 6.86 12.99 2.71
C GLN A 136 7.63 11.67 2.74
N PRO A 137 7.45 10.80 1.73
CA PRO A 137 8.23 9.58 1.61
C PRO A 137 9.73 9.87 1.55
N ASP A 138 10.52 9.17 2.35
CA ASP A 138 11.98 9.26 2.36
C ASP A 138 12.58 7.87 2.66
N PRO A 139 13.31 7.25 1.71
CA PRO A 139 13.87 5.91 1.90
C PRO A 139 14.95 5.85 2.99
N ASP A 140 15.50 6.99 3.41
CA ASP A 140 16.50 7.04 4.47
C ASP A 140 15.91 7.08 5.88
N PHE A 141 14.59 7.32 6.00
CA PHE A 141 13.85 7.44 7.26
C PHE A 141 14.57 8.34 8.29
N PRO A 142 14.96 9.58 7.94
CA PRO A 142 15.98 10.35 8.66
C PRO A 142 15.61 10.74 10.10
N THR A 143 14.31 10.73 10.44
CA THR A 143 13.83 11.16 11.76
C THR A 143 13.47 10.00 12.70
N VAL A 144 13.55 8.75 12.23
CA VAL A 144 13.20 7.55 13.01
C VAL A 144 14.29 6.50 12.91
N LYS A 145 14.60 5.82 14.01
CA LYS A 145 15.54 4.68 13.97
C LYS A 145 14.92 3.47 13.26
N PHE A 146 13.61 3.32 13.40
CA PHE A 146 12.84 2.24 12.83
C PHE A 146 11.43 2.75 12.50
N PRO A 147 10.90 2.50 11.30
CA PRO A 147 9.61 3.02 10.86
C PRO A 147 8.45 2.14 11.36
N ASN A 148 8.39 1.85 12.65
CA ASN A 148 7.33 1.04 13.26
C ASN A 148 6.52 1.86 14.27
N PRO A 149 5.21 2.02 14.05
CA PRO A 149 4.34 2.70 15.00
C PRO A 149 4.10 1.93 16.30
N GLU A 150 4.52 0.65 16.38
CA GLU A 150 4.35 -0.21 17.57
C GLU A 150 5.58 -0.22 18.49
N GLU A 151 6.68 0.43 18.10
CA GLU A 151 7.84 0.58 18.98
C GLU A 151 7.52 1.48 20.18
N LYS A 152 7.98 1.06 21.36
CA LYS A 152 7.82 1.77 22.64
C LYS A 152 9.02 2.65 22.95
#